data_AF-A0A4Y2NYU7-F1
#
_entry.id   AF-A0A4Y2NYU7-F1
#
_cell.length_a   1.000
_cell.length_b   1.000
_cell.length_c   1.000
_cell.angle_alpha   90.00
_cell.angle_beta   90.00
_cell.angle_gamma   90.00
#
_symmetry.space_group_name_H-M   'P 1'
#
loop_
_entity.id
_entity.type
_entity.pdbx_description
1 polymer ?
#
loop_
_entity_poly.entity_id
_entity_poly.type
_entity_poly.pdbx_seq_one_letter_code
_entity_poly.pdbx_strand_id
1 'polypeptide(L)'
;MPKRKRGFTGEAARRREAIRKRERRVVEAEEDRNRRLSTMAQRGQDRRTEETEELRNSRLAVMAQSAQERRAKETDEQRKSRLSAMLQHARERRLNVIEGQNHHQIQTFYAARTVLNPIVEEHNCGEMDNLCLKCGGLYFRDEKNTRGIYTHCCHNGNIIEQDSVYPDYYPVTGRLVIKN
;
A
#
# COMPACT_ATOMS: atom_id res chain seq x y z
N MET A 1 -29.02 52.05 -41.16
CA MET A 1 -28.70 50.63 -40.87
C MET A 1 -28.97 50.34 -39.39
N PRO A 2 -30.05 49.64 -39.00
CA PRO A 2 -30.32 49.39 -37.58
C PRO A 2 -29.44 48.23 -37.08
N LYS A 3 -28.68 48.48 -36.01
CA LYS A 3 -27.81 47.48 -35.37
C LYS A 3 -28.66 46.36 -34.77
N ARG A 4 -28.43 45.11 -35.20
CA ARG A 4 -29.06 43.91 -34.61
C ARG A 4 -28.71 43.82 -33.13
N LYS A 5 -29.69 44.05 -32.24
CA LYS A 5 -29.56 43.79 -30.80
C LYS A 5 -29.32 42.29 -30.62
N ARG A 6 -28.08 41.88 -30.32
CA ARG A 6 -27.74 40.50 -29.97
C ARG A 6 -28.55 40.17 -28.70
N GLY A 7 -29.57 39.33 -28.85
CA GLY A 7 -30.74 39.31 -27.97
C GLY A 7 -30.49 38.82 -26.55
N PHE A 8 -31.08 39.53 -25.60
CA PHE A 8 -31.32 39.16 -24.19
C PHE A 8 -31.85 37.72 -24.01
N THR A 9 -32.56 37.18 -25.00
CA THR A 9 -33.09 35.81 -25.05
C THR A 9 -32.00 34.73 -25.07
N GLY A 10 -30.87 34.97 -25.73
CA GLY A 10 -29.76 34.01 -25.78
C GLY A 10 -28.97 33.92 -24.47
N GLU A 11 -28.93 35.01 -23.70
CA GLU A 11 -28.32 35.01 -22.38
C GLU A 11 -29.19 34.28 -21.35
N ALA A 12 -30.51 34.53 -21.37
CA ALA A 12 -31.46 33.80 -20.53
C ALA A 12 -31.44 32.28 -20.82
N ALA A 13 -31.36 31.87 -22.09
CA ALA A 13 -31.24 30.47 -22.47
C ALA A 13 -29.94 29.83 -21.95
N ARG A 14 -28.79 30.50 -22.09
CA ARG A 14 -27.50 30.03 -21.56
C ARG A 14 -27.52 29.89 -20.04
N ARG A 15 -28.12 30.84 -19.32
CA ARG A 15 -28.28 30.77 -17.86
C ARG A 15 -29.14 29.56 -17.46
N ARG A 16 -30.26 29.32 -18.14
CA ARG A 16 -31.13 28.15 -17.90
C ARG A 16 -30.42 26.82 -18.19
N GLU A 17 -29.55 26.78 -19.21
CA GLU A 17 -28.76 25.59 -19.51
C GLU A 17 -27.66 25.33 -18.46
N ALA A 18 -26.98 26.37 -18.00
CA ALA A 18 -25.99 26.27 -16.94
C ALA A 18 -26.60 25.75 -15.62
N ILE A 19 -27.80 26.23 -15.27
CA ILE A 19 -28.56 25.77 -14.10
C ILE A 19 -28.89 24.27 -14.25
N ARG A 20 -29.48 23.85 -15.37
CA ARG A 20 -29.78 22.42 -15.62
C ARG A 20 -28.54 21.53 -15.57
N LYS A 21 -27.40 21.99 -16.10
CA LYS A 21 -26.12 21.26 -16.02
C LYS A 21 -25.61 21.15 -14.59
N ARG A 22 -25.80 22.19 -13.76
CA ARG A 22 -25.44 22.17 -12.33
C ARG A 22 -26.33 21.22 -11.56
N GLU A 23 -27.65 21.32 -11.73
CA GLU A 23 -28.63 20.43 -11.08
C GLU A 23 -28.34 18.97 -11.38
N ARG A 24 -28.07 18.64 -12.66
CA ARG A 24 -27.66 17.29 -13.06
C ARG A 24 -26.41 16.80 -12.31
N ARG A 25 -25.43 17.67 -12.06
CA ARG A 25 -24.20 17.32 -11.31
C ARG A 25 -24.40 17.26 -9.79
N VAL A 26 -25.48 17.84 -9.26
CA VAL A 26 -25.77 17.77 -7.83
C VAL A 26 -26.44 16.43 -7.49
N VAL A 27 -27.26 15.92 -8.40
CA VAL A 27 -27.99 14.65 -8.23
C VAL A 27 -27.30 13.45 -8.88
N GLU A 28 -26.10 13.63 -9.45
CA GLU A 28 -25.38 12.53 -10.10
C GLU A 28 -24.95 11.47 -9.08
N ALA A 29 -25.11 10.20 -9.43
CA ALA A 29 -24.56 9.10 -8.65
C ALA A 29 -23.03 9.14 -8.68
N GLU A 30 -22.38 8.64 -7.63
CA GLU A 30 -20.91 8.68 -7.52
C GLU A 30 -20.21 7.89 -8.64
N GLU A 31 -20.80 6.79 -9.11
CA GLU A 31 -20.28 6.04 -10.27
C GLU A 31 -20.31 6.85 -11.56
N ASP A 32 -21.43 7.54 -11.83
CA ASP A 32 -21.59 8.40 -13.01
C ASP A 32 -20.68 9.63 -12.94
N ARG A 33 -20.52 10.19 -11.73
CA ARG A 33 -19.56 11.26 -11.45
C ARG A 33 -18.14 10.81 -11.75
N ASN A 34 -17.73 9.66 -11.25
CA ASN A 34 -16.41 9.10 -11.45
C ASN A 34 -16.15 8.77 -12.92
N ARG A 35 -17.13 8.18 -13.63
CA ARG A 35 -17.05 7.93 -15.07
C ARG A 35 -16.86 9.24 -15.85
N ARG A 36 -17.66 10.27 -15.54
CA ARG A 36 -17.57 11.59 -16.17
C ARG A 36 -16.23 12.27 -15.91
N LEU A 37 -15.75 12.25 -14.67
CA LEU A 37 -14.45 12.81 -14.30
C LEU A 37 -13.29 12.05 -14.96
N SER A 38 -13.36 10.72 -15.01
CA SER A 38 -12.39 9.88 -15.71
C SER A 38 -12.32 10.20 -17.21
N THR A 39 -13.46 10.30 -17.88
CA THR A 39 -13.50 10.69 -19.30
C THR A 39 -12.94 12.09 -19.53
N MET A 40 -13.21 13.05 -18.63
CA MET A 40 -12.64 14.40 -18.71
C MET A 40 -11.12 14.40 -18.47
N ALA A 41 -10.63 13.58 -17.54
CA ALA A 41 -9.20 13.42 -17.27
C ALA A 41 -8.48 12.83 -18.48
N GLN A 42 -9.04 11.79 -19.10
CA GLN A 42 -8.48 11.15 -20.30
C GLN A 42 -8.38 12.14 -21.46
N ARG A 43 -9.48 12.81 -21.82
CA ARG A 43 -9.46 13.85 -22.87
C ARG A 43 -8.45 14.97 -22.58
N GLY A 44 -8.25 15.29 -21.30
CA GLY A 44 -7.25 16.26 -20.89
C GLY A 44 -5.82 15.74 -21.06
N GLN A 45 -5.58 14.45 -20.90
CA GLN A 45 -4.29 13.81 -21.18
C GLN A 45 -4.04 13.75 -22.69
N ASP A 46 -5.01 13.29 -23.48
CA ASP A 46 -4.90 13.18 -24.94
C ASP A 46 -4.55 14.54 -25.57
N ARG A 47 -5.22 15.61 -25.13
CA ARG A 47 -4.89 16.98 -25.56
C ARG A 47 -3.47 17.40 -25.18
N ARG A 48 -2.94 16.97 -24.04
CA ARG A 48 -1.58 17.30 -23.60
C ARG A 48 -0.52 16.49 -24.33
N THR A 49 -0.83 15.28 -24.78
CA THR A 49 0.09 14.47 -25.60
C THR A 49 0.22 15.02 -27.02
N GLU A 50 -0.82 15.68 -27.52
CA GLU A 50 -0.86 16.32 -28.84
C GLU A 50 -0.35 17.78 -28.83
N GLU A 51 0.01 18.34 -27.67
CA GLU A 51 0.51 19.72 -27.57
C GLU A 51 1.86 19.88 -28.27
N THR A 52 1.99 20.91 -29.10
CA THR A 52 3.30 21.38 -29.56
C THR A 52 4.06 22.02 -28.41
N GLU A 53 5.39 22.09 -28.52
CA GLU A 53 6.24 22.68 -27.47
C GLU A 53 5.89 24.15 -27.20
N GLU A 54 5.51 24.92 -28.23
CA GLU A 54 5.06 26.31 -28.09
C GLU A 54 3.75 26.41 -27.29
N LEU A 55 2.76 25.57 -27.60
CA LEU A 55 1.48 25.54 -26.88
C LEU A 55 1.68 25.07 -25.43
N ARG A 56 2.55 24.09 -25.22
CA ARG A 56 2.93 23.61 -23.89
C ARG A 56 3.57 24.72 -23.06
N ASN A 57 4.53 25.45 -23.62
CA ASN A 57 5.21 26.55 -22.93
C ASN A 57 4.26 27.71 -22.61
N SER A 58 3.38 28.07 -23.56
CA SER A 58 2.33 29.06 -23.32
C SER A 58 1.39 28.63 -22.18
N ARG A 59 0.92 27.37 -22.19
CA ARG A 59 0.08 26.83 -21.10
C ARG A 59 0.79 26.85 -19.75
N LEU A 60 2.06 26.44 -19.70
CA LEU A 60 2.86 26.46 -18.48
C LEU A 60 3.05 27.88 -17.94
N ALA A 61 3.31 28.85 -18.81
CA ALA A 61 3.44 30.26 -18.45
C ALA A 61 2.14 30.80 -17.82
N VAL A 62 0.98 30.52 -18.43
CA VAL A 62 -0.34 30.93 -17.89
C VAL A 62 -0.61 30.30 -16.51
N MET A 63 -0.27 29.02 -16.32
CA MET A 63 -0.41 28.35 -15.03
C MET A 63 0.53 28.93 -13.96
N ALA A 64 1.77 29.26 -14.33
CA ALA A 64 2.75 29.87 -13.43
C ALA A 64 2.29 31.27 -12.99
N GLN A 65 1.83 32.11 -13.92
CA GLN A 65 1.27 33.43 -13.63
C GLN A 65 0.06 33.32 -12.71
N SER A 66 -0.88 32.43 -13.02
CA SER A 66 -2.07 32.21 -12.19
C SER A 66 -1.73 31.72 -10.78
N ALA A 67 -0.67 30.92 -10.63
CA ALA A 67 -0.18 30.51 -9.31
C ALA A 67 0.45 31.68 -8.54
N GLN A 68 1.19 32.56 -9.20
CA GLN A 68 1.73 33.77 -8.58
C GLN A 68 0.62 34.71 -8.12
N GLU A 69 -0.39 34.95 -8.95
CA GLU A 69 -1.54 35.80 -8.59
C GLU A 69 -2.32 35.24 -7.40
N ARG A 70 -2.51 33.92 -7.32
CA ARG A 70 -3.12 33.28 -6.15
C ARG A 70 -2.28 33.47 -4.89
N ARG A 71 -0.96 33.28 -4.98
CA ARG A 71 -0.03 33.50 -3.85
C ARG A 71 0.00 34.96 -3.39
N ALA A 72 -0.09 35.91 -4.30
CA ALA A 72 -0.15 37.33 -3.98
C ALA A 72 -1.43 37.72 -3.22
N LYS A 73 -2.50 36.93 -3.38
CA LYS A 73 -3.80 37.12 -2.72
C LYS A 73 -4.00 36.21 -1.49
N GLU A 74 -2.99 35.45 -1.08
CA GLU A 74 -3.06 34.59 0.11
C GLU A 74 -3.15 35.41 1.39
N THR A 75 -3.96 34.95 2.35
CA THR A 75 -3.87 35.43 3.73
C THR A 75 -2.67 34.81 4.45
N ASP A 76 -2.24 35.41 5.56
CA ASP A 76 -1.12 34.87 6.34
C ASP A 76 -1.35 33.44 6.82
N GLU A 77 -2.59 33.09 7.20
CA GLU A 77 -2.92 31.72 7.59
C GLU A 77 -2.91 30.74 6.42
N GLN A 78 -3.40 31.14 5.25
CA GLN A 78 -3.29 30.33 4.04
C GLN A 78 -1.84 30.10 3.65
N ARG A 79 -0.99 31.14 3.75
CA ARG A 79 0.44 31.06 3.51
C ARG A 79 1.12 30.11 4.50
N LYS A 80 0.81 30.23 5.80
CA LYS A 80 1.36 29.36 6.85
C LYS A 80 0.96 27.90 6.65
N SER A 81 -0.32 27.64 6.34
CA SER A 81 -0.83 26.31 6.02
C SER A 81 -0.11 25.71 4.80
N ARG A 82 0.02 26.47 3.70
CA ARG A 82 0.75 26.03 2.50
C ARG A 82 2.23 25.70 2.80
N LEU A 83 2.92 26.55 3.56
CA LEU A 83 4.32 26.31 3.92
C LEU A 83 4.47 25.09 4.84
N SER A 84 3.54 24.87 5.78
CA SER A 84 3.51 23.68 6.61
C SER A 84 3.35 22.40 5.77
N ALA A 85 2.40 22.40 4.82
CA ALA A 85 2.18 21.28 3.91
C ALA A 85 3.42 20.98 3.05
N MET A 86 4.11 22.02 2.53
CA MET A 86 5.36 21.85 1.79
C MET A 86 6.45 21.19 2.64
N LEU A 87 6.59 21.58 3.92
CA LEU A 87 7.55 20.99 4.83
C LEU A 87 7.22 19.53 5.15
N GLN A 88 5.95 19.19 5.35
CA GLN A 88 5.53 17.80 5.56
C GLN A 88 5.85 16.94 4.35
N HIS A 89 5.46 17.38 3.15
CA HIS A 89 5.78 16.65 1.93
C HIS A 89 7.29 16.50 1.70
N ALA A 90 8.10 17.50 2.06
CA ALA A 90 9.56 17.38 1.99
C ALA A 90 10.10 16.33 2.98
N ARG A 91 9.53 16.24 4.19
CA ARG A 91 9.86 15.19 5.17
C ARG A 91 9.47 13.80 4.67
N GLU A 92 8.23 13.63 4.20
CA GLU A 92 7.73 12.37 3.64
C GLU A 92 8.61 11.88 2.49
N ARG A 93 8.99 12.76 1.56
CA ARG A 93 9.91 12.37 0.47
C ARG A 93 11.26 11.88 0.98
N ARG A 94 11.81 12.49 2.03
CA ARG A 94 13.07 12.04 2.64
C ARG A 94 12.91 10.67 3.28
N LEU A 95 11.83 10.45 4.02
CA LEU A 95 11.52 9.16 4.64
C LEU A 95 11.37 8.06 3.58
N ASN A 96 10.60 8.30 2.52
CA ASN A 96 10.40 7.32 1.45
C ASN A 96 11.72 6.92 0.76
N VAL A 97 12.67 7.85 0.60
CA VAL A 97 14.01 7.55 0.06
C VAL A 97 14.79 6.66 1.02
N ILE A 98 14.77 6.96 2.33
CA ILE A 98 15.44 6.17 3.35
C ILE A 98 14.82 4.76 3.43
N GLU A 99 13.50 4.66 3.45
CA GLU A 99 12.78 3.39 3.46
C GLU A 99 13.08 2.56 2.21
N GLY A 100 13.09 3.19 1.03
CA GLY A 100 13.47 2.53 -0.22
C GLY A 100 14.92 2.03 -0.20
N GLN A 101 15.85 2.82 0.35
CA GLN A 101 17.25 2.43 0.52
C GLN A 101 17.39 1.25 1.50
N ASN A 102 16.70 1.29 2.63
CA ASN A 102 16.69 0.20 3.60
C ASN A 102 16.11 -1.07 3.01
N HIS A 103 15.01 -0.98 2.25
CA HIS A 103 14.42 -2.11 1.56
C HIS A 103 15.41 -2.75 0.58
N HIS A 104 16.09 -1.93 -0.22
CA HIS A 104 17.12 -2.42 -1.14
C HIS A 104 18.30 -3.07 -0.41
N GLN A 105 18.82 -2.44 0.65
CA GLN A 105 19.92 -3.01 1.44
C GLN A 105 19.56 -4.36 2.06
N ILE A 106 18.35 -4.50 2.62
CA ILE A 106 17.85 -5.76 3.15
C ILE A 106 17.76 -6.80 2.03
N GLN A 107 17.19 -6.44 0.88
CA GLN A 107 17.10 -7.34 -0.26
C GLN A 107 18.49 -7.80 -0.75
N THR A 108 19.46 -6.89 -0.84
CA THR A 108 20.86 -7.21 -1.18
C THR A 108 21.49 -8.13 -0.15
N PHE A 109 21.26 -7.91 1.15
CA PHE A 109 21.76 -8.79 2.20
C PHE A 109 21.22 -10.22 2.07
N TYR A 110 19.90 -10.38 1.88
CA TYR A 110 19.31 -11.71 1.71
C TYR A 110 19.77 -12.39 0.41
N ALA A 111 19.91 -11.64 -0.68
CA ALA A 111 20.46 -12.18 -1.94
C ALA A 111 21.95 -12.57 -1.81
N ALA A 112 22.76 -11.80 -1.09
CA ALA A 112 24.15 -12.16 -0.82
C ALA A 112 24.23 -13.40 0.08
N ARG A 113 23.34 -13.53 1.06
CA ARG A 113 23.26 -14.69 1.95
C ARG A 113 22.96 -15.99 1.20
N THR A 114 22.07 -15.97 0.20
CA THR A 114 21.79 -17.17 -0.61
C THR A 114 22.97 -17.60 -1.50
N VAL A 115 23.82 -16.64 -1.91
CA VAL A 115 25.04 -16.93 -2.68
C VAL A 115 26.18 -17.42 -1.79
N LEU A 116 26.36 -16.82 -0.61
CA LEU A 116 27.43 -17.17 0.32
C LEU A 116 27.15 -18.44 1.14
N ASN A 117 25.88 -18.71 1.43
CA ASN A 117 25.42 -19.93 2.07
C ASN A 117 24.38 -20.61 1.16
N PRO A 118 24.82 -21.24 0.06
CA PRO A 118 23.91 -21.99 -0.82
C PRO A 118 23.25 -23.08 0.01
N ILE A 119 21.92 -23.00 0.12
CA ILE A 119 21.00 -23.94 0.78
C ILE A 119 21.73 -24.85 1.79
N VAL A 120 21.83 -24.40 3.04
CA VAL A 120 22.04 -25.35 4.14
C VAL A 120 20.96 -26.39 3.97
N GLU A 121 21.31 -27.68 3.83
CA GLU A 121 20.31 -28.75 3.80
C GLU A 121 19.36 -28.48 4.97
N GLU A 122 18.08 -28.21 4.67
CA GLU A 122 17.06 -28.06 5.69
C GLU A 122 16.89 -29.44 6.33
N HIS A 123 17.70 -29.70 7.36
CA HIS A 123 17.50 -30.84 8.23
C HIS A 123 16.25 -30.52 9.05
N ASN A 124 15.15 -31.14 8.68
CA ASN A 124 13.93 -31.12 9.47
C ASN A 124 14.18 -31.92 10.76
N CYS A 125 14.52 -31.25 11.85
CA CYS A 125 14.73 -31.84 13.17
C CYS A 125 13.41 -32.27 13.87
N GLY A 126 12.29 -32.30 13.14
CA GLY A 126 10.97 -32.62 13.65
C GLY A 126 10.30 -31.47 14.41
N GLU A 127 9.18 -31.77 15.08
CA GLU A 127 8.49 -30.80 15.95
C GLU A 127 9.30 -30.53 17.23
N MET A 128 9.26 -29.29 17.71
CA MET A 128 9.95 -28.86 18.93
C MET A 128 8.99 -28.96 20.12
N ASP A 129 8.79 -30.17 20.60
CA ASP A 129 7.67 -30.56 21.46
C ASP A 129 8.10 -31.07 22.85
N ASN A 130 9.38 -31.33 23.06
CA ASN A 130 9.88 -31.90 24.31
C ASN A 130 10.12 -30.79 25.33
N LEU A 131 9.36 -30.80 26.43
CA LEU A 131 9.36 -29.72 27.43
C LEU A 131 10.27 -30.06 28.62
N CYS A 132 11.25 -29.20 28.90
CA CYS A 132 12.07 -29.25 30.13
C CYS A 132 11.24 -28.66 31.29
N LEU A 133 10.75 -29.49 32.22
CA LEU A 133 9.88 -29.06 33.32
C LEU A 133 10.51 -28.04 34.28
N LYS A 134 11.84 -27.94 34.26
CA LYS A 134 12.59 -27.04 35.16
C LYS A 134 12.62 -25.61 34.64
N CYS A 135 12.80 -25.41 33.34
CA CYS A 135 12.98 -24.08 32.74
C CYS A 135 11.90 -23.70 31.72
N GLY A 136 11.02 -24.65 31.35
CA GLY A 136 9.98 -24.44 30.34
C GLY A 136 10.50 -24.39 28.90
N GLY A 137 11.77 -24.73 28.67
CA GLY A 137 12.34 -24.78 27.32
C GLY A 137 11.79 -25.96 26.51
N LEU A 138 11.55 -25.72 25.23
CA LEU A 138 11.17 -26.75 24.25
C LEU A 138 12.42 -27.22 23.49
N TYR A 139 12.50 -28.52 23.21
CA TYR A 139 13.64 -29.18 22.60
C TYR A 139 13.20 -30.10 21.46
N PHE A 140 14.02 -30.23 20.42
CA PHE A 140 13.78 -31.18 19.31
C PHE A 140 14.12 -32.61 19.74
N ARG A 141 13.41 -33.62 19.24
CA ARG A 141 13.69 -35.03 19.60
C ARG A 141 15.14 -35.43 19.32
N ASP A 142 15.70 -34.90 18.24
CA ASP A 142 17.04 -35.25 17.73
C ASP A 142 18.18 -34.47 18.41
N GLU A 143 17.87 -33.56 19.35
CA GLU A 143 18.88 -32.80 20.10
C GLU A 143 19.58 -33.62 21.20
N LYS A 144 19.20 -34.90 21.35
CA LYS A 144 19.83 -35.84 22.28
C LYS A 144 21.22 -36.23 21.80
N ASN A 145 22.17 -36.34 22.73
CA ASN A 145 23.48 -36.91 22.41
C ASN A 145 23.39 -38.44 22.18
N THR A 146 24.52 -39.07 21.85
CA THR A 146 24.64 -40.53 21.65
C THR A 146 24.23 -41.37 22.87
N ARG A 147 24.06 -40.75 24.05
CA ARG A 147 23.59 -41.37 25.28
C ARG A 147 22.10 -41.13 25.54
N GLY A 148 21.38 -40.50 24.61
CA GLY A 148 19.96 -40.17 24.73
C GLY A 148 19.67 -38.98 25.64
N ILE A 149 20.65 -38.13 25.95
CA ILE A 149 20.51 -37.03 26.92
C ILE A 149 20.57 -35.68 26.20
N TYR A 150 19.65 -34.80 26.55
CA TYR A 150 19.67 -33.38 26.15
C TYR A 150 20.76 -32.62 26.90
N THR A 151 21.79 -32.20 26.18
CA THR A 151 23.00 -31.58 26.75
C THR A 151 22.81 -30.12 27.16
N HIS A 152 21.77 -29.45 26.68
CA HIS A 152 21.54 -28.01 26.86
C HIS A 152 20.41 -27.63 27.84
N CYS A 153 19.73 -28.59 28.50
CA CYS A 153 18.68 -28.30 29.51
C CYS A 153 19.27 -28.15 30.92
N CYS A 154 18.62 -27.30 31.72
CA CYS A 154 19.13 -26.74 32.97
C CYS A 154 19.39 -27.76 34.10
N HIS A 155 19.07 -29.04 33.93
CA HIS A 155 19.31 -30.11 34.91
C HIS A 155 19.23 -31.50 34.27
N ASN A 156 20.35 -32.02 33.76
CA ASN A 156 20.61 -33.43 33.41
C ASN A 156 19.46 -34.27 32.79
N GLY A 157 18.53 -33.67 32.04
CA GLY A 157 17.51 -34.40 31.30
C GLY A 157 16.14 -34.61 31.97
N ASN A 158 15.67 -33.73 32.86
CA ASN A 158 14.24 -33.73 33.27
C ASN A 158 13.33 -33.12 32.18
N ILE A 159 13.30 -33.75 31.01
CA ILE A 159 12.48 -33.40 29.85
C ILE A 159 11.39 -34.44 29.66
N ILE A 160 10.17 -33.99 29.37
CA ILE A 160 9.04 -34.83 29.01
C ILE A 160 8.92 -34.85 27.49
N GLU A 161 8.85 -36.05 26.91
CA GLU A 161 8.68 -36.25 25.48
C GLU A 161 7.19 -36.35 25.12
N GLN A 162 6.76 -35.84 23.96
CA GLN A 162 5.36 -35.82 23.56
C GLN A 162 4.69 -37.21 23.59
N ASP A 163 5.44 -38.27 23.24
CA ASP A 163 5.00 -39.68 23.31
C ASP A 163 4.59 -40.12 24.74
N SER A 164 5.03 -39.40 25.78
CA SER A 164 4.68 -39.64 27.18
C SER A 164 3.54 -38.76 27.70
N VAL A 165 3.11 -37.75 26.93
CA VAL A 165 2.05 -36.81 27.31
C VAL A 165 0.65 -37.30 26.88
N TYR A 166 0.57 -38.13 25.82
CA TYR A 166 -0.70 -38.72 25.36
C TYR A 166 -0.52 -40.13 24.78
N PRO A 167 -0.76 -41.21 25.57
CA PRO A 167 -0.83 -42.56 25.04
C PRO A 167 -2.16 -42.86 24.29
N ASP A 168 -3.20 -42.06 24.49
CA ASP A 168 -4.59 -42.48 24.20
C ASP A 168 -5.35 -41.59 23.19
N TYR A 169 -4.76 -41.32 22.02
CA TYR A 169 -5.57 -40.96 20.84
C TYR A 169 -5.61 -42.14 19.86
N TYR A 170 -6.53 -43.08 20.12
CA TYR A 170 -6.97 -44.01 19.10
C TYR A 170 -7.49 -43.22 17.89
N PRO A 171 -7.03 -43.50 16.65
CA PRO A 171 -7.70 -42.97 15.48
C PRO A 171 -9.08 -43.62 15.41
N VAL A 172 -10.13 -42.86 15.71
CA VAL A 172 -11.49 -43.25 15.30
C VAL A 172 -11.46 -43.28 13.78
N THR A 173 -11.38 -44.49 13.23
CA THR A 173 -11.49 -44.75 11.80
C THR A 173 -12.90 -44.37 11.36
N GLY A 174 -13.08 -43.09 11.02
CA GLY A 174 -14.26 -42.59 10.34
C GLY A 174 -14.36 -43.23 8.95
N ARG A 175 -15.05 -44.36 8.87
CA ARG A 175 -15.39 -45.04 7.63
C ARG A 175 -16.39 -44.16 6.87
N LEU A 176 -15.93 -43.43 5.86
CA LEU A 176 -16.81 -42.79 4.88
C LEU A 176 -17.45 -43.90 4.04
N VAL A 177 -18.69 -44.28 4.37
CA VAL A 177 -19.49 -45.19 3.54
C VAL A 177 -20.05 -44.37 2.39
N ILE A 178 -19.45 -44.50 1.20
CA ILE A 178 -20.10 -44.11 -0.05
C ILE A 178 -21.14 -45.20 -0.33
N LYS A 179 -22.43 -44.87 -0.18
CA LYS A 179 -23.50 -45.66 -0.79
C LYS A 179 -23.52 -45.32 -2.28
N ASN A 180 -23.54 -46.36 -3.11
CA ASN A 180 -23.64 -46.29 -4.57
C ASN A 180 -24.75 -45.34 -5.03
#